data_AF-A0AAX3FH86-F1
#
_entry.id   AF-A0AAX3FH86-F1
#
_cell.length_a   1.000
_cell.length_b   1.000
_cell.length_c   1.000
_cell.angle_alpha   90.00
_cell.angle_beta   90.00
_cell.angle_gamma   90.00
#
_symmetry.space_group_name_H-M   'P 1'
#
loop_
_entity.id
_entity.type
_entity.pdbx_description
1 polymer ?
#
loop_
_entity_poly.entity_id
_entity_poly.type
_entity_poly.pdbx_seq_one_letter_code
_entity_poly.pdbx_strand_id
1 'polypeptide(L)' 'MTAKRSNPLFFITSDGGIQRVIDVRKIIYIDYNNNKLVIKTVSENGDMDMGNIPEESYKALINFWSETLSCRD' A
#
# COMPACT_ATOMS: atom_id res chain seq x y z
N MET A 1 29.90 0.13 0.46
CA MET A 1 28.73 0.92 0.05
C MET A 1 27.51 0.36 0.77
N THR A 2 27.07 1.01 1.85
CA THR A 2 25.85 0.63 2.57
C THR A 2 24.67 1.05 1.71
N ALA A 3 23.95 0.09 1.12
CA ALA A 3 22.66 0.37 0.50
C ALA A 3 21.80 1.08 1.55
N LYS A 4 21.44 2.35 1.29
CA LYS A 4 20.40 3.04 2.06
C LYS A 4 19.16 2.15 1.94
N ARG A 5 18.82 1.44 3.02
CA ARG A 5 17.54 0.74 3.14
C ARG A 5 16.46 1.82 3.02
N SER A 6 15.90 1.98 1.82
CA SER A 6 14.68 2.75 1.63
C SER A 6 13.63 2.08 2.50
N ASN A 7 13.21 2.77 3.56
CA ASN A 7 12.07 2.30 4.34
C ASN A 7 10.90 2.19 3.36
N PRO A 8 10.23 1.04 3.27
CA PRO A 8 9.13 0.84 2.34
C PRO A 8 7.87 1.52 2.91
N LEU A 9 7.90 2.85 2.88
CA LEU A 9 6.80 3.72 3.25
C LEU A 9 5.99 4.01 2.00
N PHE A 10 4.69 3.72 2.06
CA PHE A 10 3.75 4.12 1.03
C PHE A 10 3.07 5.41 1.45
N PHE A 11 3.03 6.35 0.52
CA PHE A 11 2.24 7.56 0.64
C PHE A 11 0.96 7.32 -0.15
N ILE A 12 -0.17 7.31 0.54
CA ILE A 12 -1.46 7.28 -0.12
C ILE A 12 -2.14 8.62 0.13
N THR A 13 -2.40 9.33 -0.97
CA THR A 13 -3.12 10.61 -0.96
C THR A 13 -4.56 10.31 -1.34
N SER A 14 -5.51 10.59 -0.45
CA SER A 14 -6.93 10.60 -0.83
C SER A 14 -7.35 12.00 -1.26
N ASP A 15 -8.38 12.08 -2.10
CA ASP A 15 -9.03 13.35 -2.46
C ASP A 15 -9.46 14.08 -1.18
N GLY A 16 -8.95 15.30 -1.00
CA GLY A 16 -9.09 16.11 0.22
C GLY A 16 -7.77 16.47 0.93
N GLY A 17 -6.61 16.01 0.40
CA GLY A 17 -5.29 16.46 0.86
C GLY A 17 -4.76 15.78 2.12
N ILE A 18 -5.46 14.76 2.64
CA ILE A 18 -4.96 13.94 3.75
C ILE A 18 -4.00 12.91 3.17
N GLN A 19 -2.70 13.13 3.39
CA GLN A 19 -1.68 12.13 3.13
C GLN A 19 -1.63 11.15 4.30
N ARG A 20 -1.85 9.87 4.00
CA ARG A 20 -1.64 8.79 4.98
C ARG A 20 -0.40 8.00 4.59
N VAL A 21 0.45 7.76 5.58
CA VAL A 21 1.67 6.97 5.41
C VAL A 21 1.46 5.59 6.00
N ILE A 22 1.69 4.55 5.21
CA ILE A 22 1.63 3.15 5.67
C ILE A 22 3.02 2.52 5.59
N ASP A 23 3.41 1.85 6.67
CA ASP A 23 4.55 0.94 6.68
C ASP A 23 4.09 -0.42 6.14
N VAL A 24 4.62 -0.86 4.99
CA VAL A 24 4.16 -2.13 4.38
C VAL A 24 4.35 -3.35 5.24
N ARG A 25 5.32 -3.33 6.15
CA ARG A 25 5.56 -4.46 7.05
C ARG A 25 4.39 -4.69 8.00
N LYS A 26 3.52 -3.69 8.13
CA LYS A 26 2.30 -3.73 8.93
C LYS A 26 1.08 -4.16 8.12
N ILE A 27 1.17 -4.25 6.79
CA ILE A 27 0.04 -4.66 5.96
C ILE A 27 -0.10 -6.18 6.04
N ILE A 28 -1.29 -6.63 6.40
CA ILE A 28 -1.63 -8.06 6.49
C ILE A 28 -2.44 -8.53 5.29
N TYR A 29 -3.18 -7.62 4.65
CA TYR A 29 -4.10 -7.96 3.59
C TYR A 29 -4.46 -6.73 2.75
N ILE A 30 -4.57 -6.90 1.45
CA ILE A 30 -5.01 -5.89 0.48
C ILE A 30 -6.09 -6.54 -0.37
N ASP A 31 -7.23 -5.87 -0.51
CA ASP A 31 -8.35 -6.30 -1.36
C ASP A 31 -8.78 -5.16 -2.28
N TYR A 32 -9.25 -5.53 -3.46
CA TYR A 32 -9.78 -4.58 -4.43
C TYR A 32 -11.06 -5.14 -5.06
N ASN A 33 -12.18 -4.45 -4.84
CA ASN A 33 -13.49 -4.83 -5.37
C ASN A 33 -14.31 -3.58 -5.67
N ASN A 34 -15.07 -3.54 -6.78
CA ASN A 34 -15.96 -2.43 -7.14
C ASN A 34 -15.29 -1.03 -7.05
N ASN A 35 -14.07 -0.89 -7.58
CA ASN A 35 -13.27 0.35 -7.50
C ASN A 35 -12.96 0.82 -6.07
N LYS A 36 -13.01 -0.10 -5.10
CA LYS A 36 -12.74 0.14 -3.70
C LYS A 36 -11.52 -0.66 -3.28
N LEU A 37 -10.53 0.02 -2.71
CA LEU A 37 -9.33 -0.57 -2.15
C LEU A 37 -9.46 -0.66 -0.63
N VAL A 38 -9.29 -1.85 -0.08
CA VAL A 38 -9.25 -2.10 1.35
C VAL A 38 -7.85 -2.58 1.72
N ILE A 39 -7.20 -1.89 2.65
CA ILE A 39 -5.91 -2.29 3.20
C ILE A 39 -6.12 -2.57 4.68
N LYS A 40 -5.85 -3.80 5.10
CA LYS A 40 -5.84 -4.19 6.50
C LYS A 40 -4.42 -4.20 7.03
N THR A 41 -4.24 -3.68 8.23
CA THR A 41 -2.94 -3.67 8.89
C THR A 41 -2.98 -4.47 10.19
N VAL A 42 -1.81 -4.73 10.79
CA VAL A 42 -1.69 -5.37 12.11
C VAL A 42 -2.39 -4.59 13.23
N SER A 43 -2.75 -3.33 12.99
CA SER A 43 -3.51 -2.48 13.90
C SER A 43 -4.81 -2.06 13.23
N GLU A 44 -5.96 -2.30 13.85
CA GLU A 44 -7.27 -1.91 13.30
C GLU A 44 -7.35 -0.39 13.03
N ASN A 45 -6.66 0.43 13.84
CA ASN A 45 -6.57 1.88 13.64
C ASN A 45 -5.73 2.29 12.41
N GLY A 46 -4.98 1.35 11.84
CA GLY A 46 -4.19 1.54 10.63
C GLY A 46 -4.90 1.06 9.36
N ASP A 47 -6.08 0.45 9.48
CA ASP A 47 -6.86 0.02 8.34
C ASP A 47 -7.25 1.20 7.45
N MET A 48 -7.25 0.97 6.15
CA MET A 48 -7.64 1.96 5.16
C MET A 48 -8.71 1.42 4.23
N ASP A 49 -9.69 2.26 3.99
CA ASP A 49 -10.79 2.03 3.08
C ASP A 49 -10.82 3.23 2.12
N MET A 50 -10.57 2.97 0.85
CA MET A 50 -10.50 4.00 -0.18
C MET A 50 -11.45 3.64 -1.32
N GLY A 51 -12.46 4.47 -1.51
CA GLY A 51 -13.36 4.37 -2.66
C GLY A 51 -12.79 5.08 -3.90
N ASN A 52 -13.35 4.75 -5.06
CA ASN A 52 -13.04 5.38 -6.35
C ASN A 52 -11.58 5.28 -6.78
N ILE A 53 -10.89 4.20 -6.38
CA ILE A 53 -9.51 3.95 -6.81
C ILE A 53 -9.53 3.33 -8.22
N PRO A 54 -8.87 3.96 -9.22
CA PRO A 54 -8.73 3.37 -10.55
C PRO A 54 -8.03 2.02 -10.48
N GLU A 55 -8.48 1.07 -11.30
CA GLU A 55 -7.91 -0.29 -11.33
C GLU A 55 -6.41 -0.27 -11.64
N GLU A 56 -5.96 0.67 -12.47
CA GLU A 56 -4.53 0.85 -12.80
C GLU A 56 -3.68 1.18 -11.57
N SER A 57 -4.19 2.00 -10.65
CA SER A 57 -3.50 2.33 -9.39
C SER A 57 -3.35 1.12 -8.49
N TYR A 58 -4.38 0.26 -8.43
CA TYR A 58 -4.31 -1.01 -7.73
C TYR A 58 -3.31 -1.97 -8.37
N LYS A 59 -3.32 -2.12 -9.71
CA LYS A 59 -2.34 -2.95 -10.43
C LYS A 59 -0.91 -2.49 -10.19
N ALA A 60 -0.66 -1.18 -10.21
CA ALA A 60 0.64 -0.61 -9.89
C ALA A 60 1.08 -0.96 -8.45
N LEU A 61 0.16 -0.89 -7.48
CA LEU A 61 0.39 -1.29 -6.09
C LEU A 61 0.83 -2.75 -5.97
N ILE A 62 0.09 -3.67 -6.60
CA ILE A 62 0.39 -5.11 -6.55
C ILE A 62 1.70 -5.44 -7.27
N ASN A 63 1.95 -4.83 -8.43
CA ASN A 63 3.21 -5.02 -9.16
C ASN A 63 4.42 -4.55 -8.34
N PHE A 64 4.32 -3.40 -7.69
CA PHE A 64 5.38 -2.97 -6.77
C PHE A 64 5.61 -4.00 -5.66
N TRP A 65 4.54 -4.57 -5.10
CA TRP A 65 4.64 -5.56 -4.03
C TRP A 65 5.32 -6.85 -4.49
N SER A 66 4.98 -7.34 -5.68
CA SER A 66 5.59 -8.56 -6.24
C SER A 66 7.08 -8.36 -6.52
N GLU A 67 7.48 -7.20 -7.05
CA GLU A 67 8.89 -6.85 -7.27
C GLU A 67 9.67 -6.67 -5.96
N THR A 68 9.04 -6.04 -4.96
CA THR A 68 9.68 -5.80 -3.65
C THR A 68 9.88 -7.10 -2.86
N LEU A 69 9.02 -8.11 -3.07
CA LEU A 69 9.12 -9.41 -2.41
C LEU A 69 10.02 -10.40 -3.17
N SER A 70 10.15 -10.29 -4.50
CA SER A 70 11.02 -11.17 -5.31
C SER A 70 12.51 -10.85 -5.17
N CYS A 71 12.88 -9.65 -4.70
CA CYS A 71 14.26 -9.29 -4.38
C CYS A 71 14.78 -9.83 -3.02
N ARG A 72 14.06 -10.74 -2.35
CA ARG A 72 14.43 -11.27 -1.02
C ARG A 72 14.88 -12.73 -0.98
N ASP A 73 15.01 -13.39 -2.14
CA ASP A 73 15.66 -14.70 -2.25
C ASP A 73 17.19 -14.58 -2.33
#